data_AF-E6MHZ5-F1
#
_entry.id   AF-E6MHZ5-F1
#
_cell.length_a   1.000
_cell.length_b   1.000
_cell.length_c   1.000
_cell.angle_alpha   90.00
_cell.angle_beta   90.00
_cell.angle_gamma   90.00
#
_symmetry.space_group_name_H-M   'P 1'
#
loop_
_entity.id
_entity.type
_entity.pdbx_description
1 polymer ?
#
loop_
_entity_poly.entity_id
_entity_poly.type
_entity_poly.pdbx_seq_one_letter_code
_entity_poly.pdbx_strand_id
1 'polypeptide(L)'
;MESRKATRIGGKDLIHVGLFTAIIFVIEMVISFIGFIPFLMPLYCVLMPVCIGIPWMLFVTKVQKFGMILIMEILLGIILMLTGMGWYAMPLNIVVGLIAEWVVRSGGYQSIKKDIIGYGFFSCWVFGSFIPLIFKADQYWEKSSYGADYIAAAKSIFQLWTAPVLLICCFVFGLLGGWIGVKLMKKHFVKAGIV
;
A
#
# COMPACT_ATOMS: atom_id res chain seq x y z
N MET A 1 27.28 25.33 -4.98
CA MET A 1 25.98 25.05 -4.31
C MET A 1 24.89 25.63 -5.20
N GLU A 2 24.47 24.90 -6.23
CA GLU A 2 23.34 25.34 -7.06
C GLU A 2 22.03 25.06 -6.32
N SER A 3 21.25 26.13 -6.17
CA SER A 3 19.86 26.10 -5.71
C SER A 3 19.09 25.03 -6.48
N ARG A 4 18.77 23.91 -5.80
CA ARG A 4 17.83 22.91 -6.29
C ARG A 4 16.48 23.61 -6.44
N LYS A 5 16.16 24.10 -7.64
CA LYS A 5 14.80 24.52 -8.01
C LYS A 5 13.86 23.42 -7.53
N ALA A 6 12.98 23.73 -6.59
CA ALA A 6 11.85 22.89 -6.27
C ALA A 6 10.99 22.83 -7.54
N THR A 7 11.25 21.85 -8.39
CA THR A 7 10.49 21.60 -9.61
C THR A 7 9.08 21.33 -9.16
N ARG A 8 8.18 22.30 -9.36
CA ARG A 8 6.76 22.15 -8.98
C ARG A 8 6.22 20.85 -9.56
N ILE A 9 5.32 20.19 -8.81
CA ILE A 9 4.57 19.04 -9.31
C ILE A 9 3.79 19.52 -10.54
N GLY A 10 4.04 18.90 -11.68
CA GLY A 10 3.38 19.24 -12.94
C GLY A 10 2.11 18.42 -13.15
N GLY A 11 1.23 18.86 -14.05
CA GLY A 11 0.01 18.11 -14.37
C GLY A 11 0.28 16.68 -14.84
N LYS A 12 1.36 16.46 -15.61
CA LYS A 12 1.80 15.11 -16.06
C LYS A 12 2.13 14.18 -14.89
N ASP A 13 2.74 14.72 -13.83
CA ASP A 13 3.09 13.95 -12.63
C ASP A 13 1.81 13.49 -11.90
N LEU A 14 0.82 14.38 -11.77
CA LEU A 14 -0.47 14.07 -11.16
C LEU A 14 -1.26 13.04 -11.98
N ILE A 15 -1.18 13.09 -13.31
CA ILE A 15 -1.78 12.08 -14.18
C ILE A 15 -1.15 10.70 -13.93
N HIS A 16 0.17 10.63 -13.79
CA HIS A 16 0.84 9.38 -13.44
C HIS A 16 0.42 8.87 -12.06
N VAL A 17 0.38 9.74 -11.05
CA VAL A 17 -0.11 9.38 -9.71
C VAL A 17 -1.53 8.82 -9.78
N GLY A 18 -2.46 9.51 -10.45
CA GLY A 18 -3.83 9.05 -10.61
C GLY A 18 -3.94 7.71 -11.33
N LEU A 19 -3.18 7.53 -12.43
CA LEU A 19 -3.15 6.28 -13.19
C LEU A 19 -2.66 5.10 -12.36
N PHE A 20 -1.54 5.25 -11.66
CA PHE A 20 -0.99 4.17 -10.84
C PHE A 20 -1.86 3.89 -9.60
N THR A 21 -2.47 4.92 -9.03
CA THR A 21 -3.48 4.75 -7.96
C THR A 21 -4.65 3.90 -8.46
N ALA A 22 -5.17 4.19 -9.66
CA ALA A 22 -6.26 3.42 -10.24
C ALA A 22 -5.87 1.95 -10.51
N ILE A 23 -4.65 1.70 -11.00
CA ILE A 23 -4.13 0.32 -11.19
C ILE A 23 -4.05 -0.41 -9.84
N ILE A 24 -3.49 0.25 -8.82
CA ILE A 24 -3.41 -0.29 -7.46
C ILE A 24 -4.80 -0.62 -6.92
N PHE A 25 -5.76 0.28 -7.10
CA PHE A 25 -7.13 0.09 -6.65
C PHE A 25 -7.80 -1.11 -7.34
N VAL A 26 -7.60 -1.29 -8.64
CA VAL A 26 -8.13 -2.48 -9.36
C VAL A 26 -7.52 -3.77 -8.80
N ILE A 27 -6.21 -3.79 -8.55
CA ILE A 27 -5.52 -4.94 -7.93
C ILE A 27 -6.09 -5.19 -6.53
N GLU A 28 -6.27 -4.13 -5.74
CA GLU A 28 -6.87 -4.20 -4.42
C GLU A 28 -8.26 -4.83 -4.47
N MET A 29 -9.14 -4.38 -5.37
CA MET A 29 -10.48 -4.95 -5.52
C MET A 29 -10.44 -6.46 -5.80
N VAL A 30 -9.53 -6.92 -6.66
CA VAL A 30 -9.37 -8.35 -6.99
C VAL A 30 -8.87 -9.15 -5.78
N ILE A 31 -7.88 -8.64 -5.04
CA ILE A 31 -7.31 -9.35 -3.89
C ILE A 31 -8.27 -9.31 -2.70
N SER A 32 -9.07 -8.26 -2.55
CA SER A 32 -10.07 -8.12 -1.48
C SER A 32 -11.13 -9.22 -1.48
N PHE A 33 -11.38 -9.90 -2.61
CA PHE A 33 -12.24 -11.09 -2.64
C PHE A 33 -11.75 -12.24 -1.75
N ILE A 34 -10.44 -12.31 -1.46
CA ILE A 34 -9.88 -13.28 -0.52
C ILE A 34 -10.45 -13.07 0.89
N GLY A 35 -10.84 -11.84 1.21
CA GLY A 35 -11.48 -11.48 2.47
C GLY A 35 -12.83 -12.15 2.70
N PHE A 36 -13.49 -12.74 1.69
CA PHE A 36 -14.72 -13.52 1.90
C PHE A 36 -14.49 -14.85 2.64
N ILE A 37 -13.24 -15.24 2.90
CA ILE A 37 -12.88 -16.40 3.70
C ILE A 37 -12.05 -15.92 4.91
N PRO A 38 -12.52 -16.09 6.17
CA PRO A 38 -11.86 -15.51 7.36
C PRO A 38 -10.41 -15.93 7.51
N PHE A 39 -10.14 -17.22 7.26
CA PHE A 39 -8.81 -17.80 7.39
C PHE A 39 -7.80 -17.22 6.37
N LEU A 40 -8.28 -16.74 5.22
CA LEU A 40 -7.44 -16.15 4.19
C LEU A 40 -7.28 -14.63 4.36
N MET A 41 -8.02 -13.98 5.25
CA MET A 41 -7.88 -12.53 5.47
C MET A 41 -6.43 -12.13 5.84
N PRO A 42 -5.68 -12.85 6.71
CA PRO A 42 -4.28 -12.51 6.97
C PRO A 42 -3.37 -12.63 5.74
N LEU A 43 -3.73 -13.49 4.78
CA LEU A 43 -2.97 -13.67 3.54
C LEU A 43 -3.05 -12.42 2.65
N TYR A 44 -4.06 -11.56 2.84
CA TYR A 44 -4.15 -10.25 2.19
C TYR A 44 -2.91 -9.38 2.50
N CYS A 45 -2.42 -9.38 3.75
CA CYS A 45 -1.19 -8.67 4.14
C CYS A 45 0.08 -9.17 3.43
N VAL A 46 0.00 -10.33 2.77
CA VAL A 46 1.11 -10.96 2.05
C VAL A 46 0.97 -10.76 0.55
N LEU A 47 -0.20 -11.10 0.00
CA LEU A 47 -0.44 -11.05 -1.44
C LEU A 47 -0.49 -9.62 -1.96
N MET A 48 -1.10 -8.73 -1.20
CA MET A 48 -1.31 -7.34 -1.61
C MET A 48 0.03 -6.61 -1.83
N PRO A 49 0.98 -6.62 -0.86
CA PRO A 49 2.32 -6.06 -1.08
C PRO A 49 3.13 -6.77 -2.16
N VAL A 50 2.92 -8.06 -2.41
CA VAL A 50 3.65 -8.77 -3.47
C VAL A 50 3.15 -8.37 -4.85
N CYS A 51 1.83 -8.27 -5.04
CA CYS A 51 1.22 -7.89 -6.32
C CYS A 51 1.48 -6.42 -6.69
N ILE A 52 1.46 -5.52 -5.71
CA ILE A 52 1.68 -4.08 -5.95
C ILE A 52 3.14 -3.72 -6.18
N GLY A 53 4.09 -4.60 -5.85
CA GLY A 53 5.51 -4.34 -6.06
C GLY A 53 5.86 -3.98 -7.51
N ILE A 54 5.16 -4.54 -8.50
CA ILE A 54 5.39 -4.22 -9.91
C ILE A 54 4.85 -2.82 -10.27
N PRO A 55 3.56 -2.48 -10.07
CA PRO A 55 3.05 -1.12 -10.26
C PRO A 55 3.87 -0.06 -9.52
N TRP A 56 4.28 -0.34 -8.28
CA TRP A 56 5.11 0.58 -7.50
C TRP A 56 6.44 0.87 -8.17
N MET A 57 7.14 -0.16 -8.67
CA MET A 57 8.42 0.01 -9.33
C MET A 57 8.29 0.78 -10.65
N LEU A 58 7.19 0.60 -11.37
CA LEU A 58 6.87 1.43 -12.54
C LEU A 58 6.52 2.87 -12.14
N PHE A 59 5.81 3.06 -11.02
CA PHE A 59 5.48 4.38 -10.49
C PHE A 59 6.75 5.18 -10.18
N VAL A 60 7.64 4.68 -9.32
CA VAL A 60 8.87 5.39 -8.89
C VAL A 60 9.82 5.75 -10.05
N THR A 61 9.76 5.02 -11.17
CA THR A 61 10.54 5.37 -12.37
C THR A 61 9.96 6.56 -13.15
N LYS A 62 8.64 6.81 -13.05
CA LYS A 62 7.97 7.94 -13.69
C LYS A 62 7.88 9.17 -12.78
N VAL A 63 7.93 8.96 -11.46
CA VAL A 63 7.72 10.00 -10.46
C VAL A 63 8.98 10.22 -9.58
N GLN A 64 9.79 11.23 -9.92
CA GLN A 64 11.07 11.53 -9.23
C GLN A 64 11.10 12.88 -8.47
N LYS A 65 9.96 13.30 -7.91
CA LYS A 65 9.80 14.57 -7.15
C LYS A 65 9.10 14.32 -5.83
N PHE A 66 9.32 15.24 -4.90
CA PHE A 66 8.74 15.16 -3.56
C PHE A 66 7.23 15.37 -3.56
N GLY A 67 6.53 14.50 -2.83
CA GLY A 67 5.10 14.57 -2.53
C GLY A 67 4.25 13.64 -3.39
N MET A 68 4.82 12.96 -4.39
CA MET A 68 4.03 12.07 -5.25
C MET A 68 3.61 10.78 -4.56
N ILE A 69 4.47 10.21 -3.71
CA ILE A 69 4.12 9.02 -2.91
C ILE A 69 3.06 9.41 -1.88
N LEU A 70 3.22 10.57 -1.25
CA LEU A 70 2.24 11.08 -0.28
C LEU A 70 0.86 11.33 -0.90
N ILE A 71 0.80 11.95 -2.09
CA ILE A 71 -0.49 12.16 -2.79
C ILE A 71 -1.14 10.82 -3.12
N MET A 72 -0.36 9.82 -3.56
CA MET A 72 -0.87 8.48 -3.85
C MET A 72 -1.49 7.83 -2.60
N GLU A 73 -0.80 7.88 -1.45
CA GLU A 73 -1.30 7.38 -0.16
C GLU A 73 -2.57 8.09 0.31
N ILE A 74 -2.63 9.41 0.13
CA ILE A 74 -3.84 10.18 0.43
C ILE A 74 -5.01 9.73 -0.46
N LEU A 75 -4.78 9.54 -1.76
CA LEU A 75 -5.80 9.04 -2.68
C LEU A 75 -6.28 7.64 -2.29
N LEU A 76 -5.36 6.73 -1.95
CA LEU A 76 -5.71 5.41 -1.43
C LEU A 76 -6.48 5.47 -0.12
N GLY A 77 -6.12 6.38 0.79
CA GLY A 77 -6.84 6.61 2.04
C GLY A 77 -8.27 7.12 1.82
N ILE A 78 -8.46 8.02 0.84
CA ILE A 78 -9.79 8.49 0.43
C ILE A 78 -10.60 7.33 -0.16
N ILE A 79 -10.00 6.51 -1.01
CA ILE A 79 -10.64 5.33 -1.58
C ILE A 79 -11.08 4.36 -0.48
N LEU A 80 -10.22 4.05 0.49
CA LEU A 80 -10.55 3.18 1.63
C LEU A 80 -11.68 3.73 2.51
N MET A 81 -11.73 5.05 2.66
CA MET A 81 -12.83 5.72 3.36
C MET A 81 -14.15 5.54 2.59
N LEU A 82 -14.13 5.65 1.26
CA LEU A 82 -15.29 5.46 0.39
C LEU A 82 -15.74 3.99 0.30
N THR A 83 -14.84 3.02 0.42
CA THR A 83 -15.16 1.58 0.41
C THR A 83 -15.73 1.09 1.75
N GLY A 84 -15.89 1.96 2.75
CA GLY A 84 -16.58 1.64 4.00
C GLY A 84 -15.69 1.13 5.14
N MET A 85 -14.35 1.18 4.98
CA MET A 85 -13.40 0.79 6.04
C MET A 85 -13.20 1.89 7.09
N GLY A 86 -13.88 3.03 6.93
CA GLY A 86 -13.90 4.14 7.87
C GLY A 86 -12.71 5.08 7.74
N TRP A 87 -12.78 6.22 8.44
CA TRP A 87 -11.77 7.28 8.36
C TRP A 87 -10.42 6.92 8.99
N TYR A 88 -10.34 5.82 9.74
CA TYR A 88 -9.16 5.40 10.51
C TYR A 88 -7.95 5.05 9.65
N ALA A 89 -8.18 4.60 8.41
CA ALA A 89 -7.10 4.32 7.47
C ALA A 89 -6.37 5.59 7.01
N MET A 90 -7.04 6.75 7.02
CA MET A 90 -6.49 7.97 6.45
C MET A 90 -5.30 8.55 7.25
N PRO A 91 -5.35 8.69 8.59
CA PRO A 91 -4.18 9.07 9.37
C PRO A 91 -3.00 8.10 9.19
N LEU A 92 -3.27 6.80 9.13
CA LEU A 92 -2.22 5.80 8.93
C LEU A 92 -1.54 5.97 7.57
N ASN A 93 -2.31 6.07 6.48
CA ASN A 93 -1.83 6.28 5.12
C ASN A 93 -0.97 7.54 5.00
N ILE A 94 -1.40 8.64 5.64
CA ILE A 94 -0.61 9.89 5.68
C ILE A 94 0.74 9.66 6.36
N VAL A 95 0.76 8.97 7.51
CA VAL A 95 2.00 8.70 8.27
C VAL A 95 2.93 7.79 7.48
N VAL A 96 2.44 6.65 6.97
CA VAL A 96 3.28 5.70 6.23
C VAL A 96 3.72 6.27 4.88
N GLY A 97 2.87 7.06 4.22
CA GLY A 97 3.19 7.78 3.00
C GLY A 97 4.26 8.85 3.20
N LEU A 98 4.20 9.61 4.31
CA LEU A 98 5.26 10.53 4.68
C LEU A 98 6.57 9.79 4.94
N ILE A 99 6.56 8.69 5.70
CA ILE A 99 7.76 7.91 5.98
C ILE A 99 8.35 7.37 4.66
N ALA A 100 7.52 6.77 3.80
CA ALA A 100 7.93 6.24 2.51
C ALA A 100 8.54 7.34 1.61
N GLU A 101 7.88 8.49 1.52
CA GLU A 101 8.35 9.65 0.75
C GLU A 101 9.74 10.11 1.20
N TRP A 102 9.95 10.23 2.52
CA TRP A 102 11.26 10.65 3.07
C TRP A 102 12.35 9.60 2.84
N VAL A 103 12.01 8.31 2.95
CA VAL A 103 12.94 7.22 2.68
C VAL A 103 13.38 7.22 1.22
N VAL A 104 12.45 7.30 0.27
CA VAL A 104 12.76 7.35 -1.17
C VAL A 104 13.54 8.61 -1.52
N ARG A 105 13.15 9.76 -0.96
CA ARG A 105 13.87 11.03 -1.11
C ARG A 105 15.31 10.95 -0.61
N SER A 106 15.57 10.22 0.49
CA SER A 106 16.94 10.02 1.00
C SER A 106 17.86 9.28 0.02
N GLY A 107 17.28 8.51 -0.91
CA GLY A 107 17.97 7.87 -2.03
C GLY A 107 17.99 8.68 -3.33
N GLY A 108 17.50 9.93 -3.29
CA GLY A 108 17.42 10.80 -4.47
C GLY A 108 16.48 10.27 -5.57
N TYR A 109 15.50 9.42 -5.24
CA TYR A 109 14.60 8.76 -6.21
C TYR A 109 15.30 7.90 -7.27
N GLN A 110 16.56 7.50 -7.03
CA GLN A 110 17.34 6.65 -7.95
C GLN A 110 17.88 5.38 -7.27
N SER A 111 17.91 5.37 -5.94
CA SER A 111 18.44 4.23 -5.20
C SER A 111 17.40 3.13 -5.04
N ILE A 112 17.57 2.06 -5.83
CA ILE A 112 16.75 0.84 -5.75
C ILE A 112 16.57 0.34 -4.31
N LYS A 113 17.63 0.39 -3.49
CA LYS A 113 17.56 -0.05 -2.08
C LYS A 113 16.59 0.80 -1.26
N LYS A 114 16.63 2.13 -1.46
CA LYS A 114 15.73 3.06 -0.78
C LYS A 114 14.31 2.97 -1.33
N ASP A 115 14.14 2.67 -2.62
CA ASP A 115 12.82 2.43 -3.22
C ASP A 115 12.16 1.19 -2.64
N ILE A 116 12.92 0.10 -2.42
CA ILE A 116 12.41 -1.12 -1.77
C ILE A 116 12.03 -0.83 -0.31
N ILE A 117 12.86 -0.12 0.46
CA ILE A 117 12.55 0.21 1.85
C ILE A 117 11.33 1.15 1.93
N GLY A 118 11.27 2.15 1.04
CA GLY A 118 10.12 3.04 0.90
C GLY A 118 8.85 2.27 0.56
N TYR A 119 8.96 1.26 -0.31
CA TYR A 119 7.85 0.37 -0.61
C TYR A 119 7.40 -0.45 0.60
N GLY A 120 8.33 -0.94 1.42
CA GLY A 120 7.98 -1.62 2.68
C GLY A 120 7.12 -0.75 3.60
N PHE A 121 7.46 0.53 3.75
CA PHE A 121 6.64 1.49 4.51
C PHE A 121 5.31 1.77 3.82
N PHE A 122 5.33 2.02 2.51
CA PHE A 122 4.10 2.21 1.72
C PHE A 122 3.15 1.02 1.94
N SER A 123 3.59 -0.22 1.77
CA SER A 123 2.77 -1.43 1.97
C SER A 123 2.11 -1.55 3.34
N CYS A 124 2.53 -0.79 4.36
CA CYS A 124 1.84 -0.74 5.64
C CYS A 124 0.44 -0.13 5.56
N TRP A 125 0.08 0.61 4.49
CA TRP A 125 -1.28 1.11 4.29
C TRP A 125 -2.34 -0.01 4.28
N VAL A 126 -1.94 -1.22 3.86
CA VAL A 126 -2.75 -2.46 3.89
C VAL A 126 -3.24 -2.76 5.31
N PHE A 127 -2.46 -2.41 6.34
CA PHE A 127 -2.88 -2.56 7.74
C PHE A 127 -4.05 -1.63 8.10
N GLY A 128 -4.20 -0.49 7.41
CA GLY A 128 -5.30 0.46 7.60
C GLY A 128 -6.68 -0.19 7.48
N SER A 129 -6.81 -1.14 6.55
CA SER A 129 -8.01 -1.95 6.32
C SER A 129 -8.38 -2.85 7.52
N PHE A 130 -7.42 -3.23 8.36
CA PHE A 130 -7.64 -4.09 9.53
C PHE A 130 -7.87 -3.31 10.84
N ILE A 131 -7.62 -2.00 10.86
CA ILE A 131 -7.85 -1.18 12.05
C ILE A 131 -9.31 -1.30 12.57
N PRO A 132 -10.36 -1.07 11.75
CA PRO A 132 -11.73 -1.21 12.24
C PRO A 132 -12.05 -2.66 12.66
N LEU A 133 -11.43 -3.64 12.00
CA LEU A 133 -11.62 -5.07 12.25
C LEU A 133 -11.11 -5.49 13.64
N ILE A 134 -10.00 -4.89 14.09
CA ILE A 134 -9.30 -5.25 15.34
C ILE A 134 -9.72 -4.33 16.50
N PHE A 135 -9.71 -3.01 16.30
CA PHE A 135 -9.92 -2.04 17.38
C PHE A 135 -11.39 -1.63 17.58
N LYS A 136 -12.22 -1.87 16.56
CA LYS A 136 -13.67 -1.59 16.58
C LYS A 136 -14.47 -2.82 16.15
N ALA A 137 -13.93 -4.01 16.47
CA ALA A 137 -14.49 -5.29 16.09
C ALA A 137 -16.00 -5.36 16.38
N ASP A 138 -16.43 -5.02 17.59
CA ASP A 138 -17.85 -5.16 17.97
C ASP A 138 -18.78 -4.32 17.10
N GLN A 139 -18.43 -3.06 16.84
CA GLN A 139 -19.21 -2.18 15.97
C GLN A 139 -19.14 -2.57 14.49
N TYR A 140 -18.02 -3.13 14.05
CA TYR A 140 -17.82 -3.57 12.67
C TYR A 140 -18.64 -4.84 12.37
N TRP A 141 -18.52 -5.84 13.23
CA TRP A 141 -19.15 -7.14 13.04
C TRP A 141 -20.67 -7.11 13.25
N GLU A 142 -21.19 -6.29 14.17
CA GLU A 142 -22.63 -6.09 14.35
C GLU A 142 -23.32 -5.49 13.13
N LYS A 143 -22.60 -4.64 12.37
CA LYS A 143 -23.11 -4.01 11.15
C LYS A 143 -22.85 -4.85 9.89
N SER A 144 -22.10 -5.94 10.04
CA SER A 144 -21.69 -6.76 8.91
C SER A 144 -22.75 -7.82 8.60
N SER A 145 -22.97 -8.11 7.32
CA SER A 145 -23.89 -9.15 6.87
C SER A 145 -23.28 -10.55 6.88
N TYR A 146 -22.15 -10.76 7.59
CA TYR A 146 -21.45 -12.04 7.65
C TYR A 146 -22.14 -13.01 8.61
N GLY A 147 -22.05 -14.31 8.33
CA GLY A 147 -22.58 -15.36 9.20
C GLY A 147 -21.85 -15.45 10.54
N ALA A 148 -22.51 -15.96 11.58
CA ALA A 148 -21.95 -16.07 12.93
C ALA A 148 -20.62 -16.84 12.97
N ASP A 149 -20.50 -17.94 12.21
CA ASP A 149 -19.28 -18.75 12.12
C ASP A 149 -18.11 -17.97 11.50
N TYR A 150 -18.40 -17.15 10.48
CA TYR A 150 -17.42 -16.28 9.84
C TYR A 150 -16.89 -15.27 10.87
N ILE A 151 -17.80 -14.60 11.59
CA ILE A 151 -17.46 -13.58 12.58
C ILE A 151 -16.64 -14.19 13.72
N ALA A 152 -17.02 -15.38 14.20
CA ALA A 152 -16.28 -16.08 15.25
C ALA A 152 -14.86 -16.45 14.82
N ALA A 153 -14.69 -16.98 13.61
CA ALA A 153 -13.39 -17.29 13.04
C ALA A 153 -12.55 -16.02 12.80
N ALA A 154 -13.17 -14.93 12.33
CA ALA A 154 -12.46 -13.67 12.14
C ALA A 154 -12.05 -13.04 13.48
N LYS A 155 -12.92 -13.02 14.49
CA LYS A 155 -12.61 -12.49 15.83
C LYS A 155 -11.52 -13.30 16.55
N SER A 156 -11.39 -14.60 16.28
CA SER A 156 -10.30 -15.41 16.85
C SER A 156 -8.94 -15.08 16.23
N ILE A 157 -8.93 -14.68 14.96
CA ILE A 157 -7.73 -14.26 14.22
C ILE A 157 -7.39 -12.79 14.48
N PHE A 158 -8.37 -11.90 14.51
CA PHE A 158 -8.18 -10.44 14.59
C PHE A 158 -8.34 -9.95 16.02
N GLN A 159 -7.32 -10.19 16.83
CA GLN A 159 -7.20 -9.72 18.21
C GLN A 159 -6.16 -8.60 18.32
N LEU A 160 -6.12 -7.85 19.43
CA LEU A 160 -5.18 -6.73 19.57
C LEU A 160 -3.71 -7.13 19.37
N TRP A 161 -3.33 -8.36 19.74
CA TRP A 161 -1.95 -8.85 19.58
C TRP A 161 -1.59 -9.17 18.12
N THR A 162 -2.57 -9.37 17.23
CA THR A 162 -2.29 -9.60 15.80
C THR A 162 -2.00 -8.33 15.04
N ALA A 163 -2.37 -7.15 15.58
CA ALA A 163 -2.05 -5.86 14.97
C ALA A 163 -0.55 -5.66 14.69
N PRO A 164 0.37 -5.77 15.66
CA PRO A 164 1.80 -5.62 15.38
C PRO A 164 2.33 -6.70 14.44
N VAL A 165 1.81 -7.93 14.51
CA VAL A 165 2.21 -9.04 13.62
C VAL A 165 1.84 -8.72 12.16
N LEU A 166 0.61 -8.28 11.91
CA LEU A 166 0.13 -7.92 10.57
C LEU A 166 0.91 -6.74 10.00
N LEU A 167 1.20 -5.72 10.82
CA LEU A 167 2.00 -4.57 10.39
C LEU A 167 3.42 -4.99 9.99
N ILE A 168 4.08 -5.84 10.80
CA ILE A 168 5.41 -6.38 10.48
C ILE A 168 5.34 -7.23 9.20
N CYS A 169 4.32 -8.05 9.04
CA CYS A 169 4.10 -8.82 7.82
C CYS A 169 3.97 -7.91 6.59
N CYS A 170 3.12 -6.88 6.63
CA CYS A 170 2.98 -5.92 5.53
C CYS A 170 4.32 -5.29 5.16
N PHE A 171 5.13 -4.91 6.15
CA PHE A 171 6.45 -4.34 5.91
C PHE A 171 7.41 -5.35 5.26
N VAL A 172 7.54 -6.56 5.83
CA VAL A 172 8.46 -7.60 5.34
C VAL A 172 8.06 -8.07 3.93
N PHE A 173 6.78 -8.33 3.70
CA PHE A 173 6.28 -8.72 2.39
C PHE A 173 6.27 -7.55 1.40
N GLY A 174 6.15 -6.31 1.87
CA GLY A 174 6.45 -5.13 1.08
C GLY A 174 7.89 -5.13 0.58
N LEU A 175 8.88 -5.36 1.45
CA LEU A 175 10.28 -5.48 1.02
C LEU A 175 10.47 -6.59 -0.04
N LEU A 176 9.84 -7.75 0.16
CA LEU A 176 9.88 -8.86 -0.79
C LEU A 176 9.19 -8.51 -2.12
N GLY A 177 8.01 -7.91 -2.07
CA GLY A 177 7.26 -7.47 -3.24
C GLY A 177 8.02 -6.41 -4.04
N GLY A 178 8.67 -5.46 -3.36
CA GLY A 178 9.55 -4.47 -3.99
C GLY A 178 10.74 -5.14 -4.66
N TRP A 179 11.40 -6.08 -3.99
CA TRP A 179 12.51 -6.82 -4.57
C TRP A 179 12.11 -7.64 -5.81
N ILE A 180 10.96 -8.34 -5.75
CA ILE A 180 10.39 -9.06 -6.89
C ILE A 180 10.04 -8.08 -8.03
N GLY A 181 9.44 -6.95 -7.70
CA GLY A 181 9.10 -5.88 -8.64
C GLY A 181 10.32 -5.38 -9.40
N VAL A 182 11.44 -5.12 -8.72
CA VAL A 182 12.71 -4.73 -9.35
C VAL A 182 13.22 -5.81 -10.31
N LYS A 183 13.18 -7.08 -9.87
CA LYS A 183 13.68 -8.21 -10.67
C LYS A 183 12.86 -8.40 -11.95
N LEU A 184 11.53 -8.31 -11.85
CA LEU A 184 10.63 -8.40 -13.00
C LEU A 184 10.75 -7.19 -13.92
N MET A 185 10.87 -5.98 -13.37
CA MET A 185 11.08 -4.75 -14.14
C MET A 185 12.36 -4.84 -14.99
N LYS A 186 13.48 -5.26 -14.39
CA LYS A 186 14.74 -5.49 -15.13
C LYS A 186 14.64 -6.59 -16.18
N LYS A 187 13.86 -7.65 -15.91
CA LYS A 187 13.76 -8.80 -16.81
C LYS A 187 12.87 -8.54 -18.03
N HIS A 188 11.75 -7.84 -17.85
CA HIS A 188 10.70 -7.71 -18.87
C HIS A 188 10.56 -6.29 -19.43
N PHE A 189 10.70 -5.26 -18.60
CA PHE A 189 10.39 -3.87 -19.00
C PHE A 189 11.62 -3.13 -19.54
N VAL A 190 12.76 -3.26 -18.85
CA VAL A 190 14.04 -2.70 -19.34
C VAL A 190 14.48 -3.39 -20.63
N LYS A 191 14.31 -4.71 -20.72
CA LYS A 191 14.62 -5.45 -21.96
C LYS A 191 13.69 -5.11 -23.13
N ALA A 192 12.48 -4.64 -22.86
CA ALA A 192 11.51 -4.25 -23.87
C ALA A 192 11.59 -2.75 -24.24
N GLY A 193 12.50 -1.98 -23.63
CA GLY A 193 12.67 -0.54 -23.89
C GLY A 193 11.49 0.33 -23.43
N ILE A 194 10.62 -0.18 -22.56
CA ILE A 194 9.44 0.54 -22.03
C ILE A 194 9.86 1.52 -20.91
N VAL A 195 10.99 1.22 -20.26
CA VAL A 195 11.65 2.02 -19.21
C VAL A 195 13.15 2.03 -19.49
#